data_AF-A0A150XKL2-F1
#
_entry.id   AF-A0A150XKL2-F1
#
_cell.length_a   1.000
_cell.length_b   1.000
_cell.length_c   1.000
_cell.angle_alpha   90.00
_cell.angle_beta   90.00
_cell.angle_gamma   90.00
#
_symmetry.space_group_name_H-M   'P 1'
#
loop_
_entity.id
_entity.type
_entity.pdbx_description
1 polymer ?
#
loop_
_entity_poly.entity_id
_entity_poly.type
_entity_poly.pdbx_seq_one_letter_code
_entity_poly.pdbx_strand_id
1 'polypeptide(L)'
;MRSNKKLAGAGLVTAIAASLCCITPVLALIAGTSGIASTFSWLEPFRPYLIGLTIVVLVFAWYQKLKPRSQEEIECACEDDDLAGKAGKPSFRQSKTSLGIVTVFAALMLAFPLYADVFYPKYNKQIMVVDKADIQTIEFTISGMTCNGCAEHVKHEVNKLDGIIAVNASYENGNAIVEFDQTRASNIQIEKTINSTGYKVTGQSRRNH
;
A
#
# COMPACT_ATOMS: atom_id res chain seq x y z
N MET A 1 25.62 10.75 -47.16
CA MET A 1 24.80 11.76 -46.45
C MET A 1 23.79 11.05 -45.56
N ARG A 2 23.72 11.50 -44.29
CA ARG A 2 22.60 11.41 -43.33
C ARG A 2 22.09 10.03 -42.82
N SER A 3 22.55 9.77 -41.60
CA SER A 3 21.76 9.42 -40.39
C SER A 3 21.05 8.08 -40.33
N ASN A 4 21.59 7.17 -39.52
CA ASN A 4 20.74 6.29 -38.71
C ASN A 4 21.29 6.00 -37.30
N LYS A 5 21.78 7.03 -36.61
CA LYS A 5 22.10 6.99 -35.16
C LYS A 5 20.84 6.91 -34.27
N LYS A 6 19.65 6.67 -34.84
CA LYS A 6 18.36 6.72 -34.13
C LYS A 6 17.83 5.38 -33.63
N LEU A 7 18.40 4.24 -34.05
CA LEU A 7 17.91 2.92 -33.61
C LEU A 7 18.71 2.30 -32.45
N ALA A 8 20.00 2.59 -32.29
CA ALA A 8 20.78 2.10 -31.15
C ALA A 8 20.37 2.75 -29.81
N GLY A 9 19.76 3.94 -29.85
CA GLY A 9 19.26 4.64 -28.65
C GLY A 9 17.95 4.08 -28.11
N ALA A 10 17.12 3.45 -28.96
CA ALA A 10 15.80 2.97 -28.53
C ALA A 10 15.91 1.78 -27.54
N GLY A 11 16.84 0.85 -27.77
CA GLY A 11 17.05 -0.31 -26.90
C GLY A 11 17.56 0.06 -25.50
N LEU A 12 18.49 1.02 -25.43
CA LEU A 12 19.04 1.51 -24.16
C LEU A 12 17.96 2.26 -23.35
N VAL A 13 17.11 3.05 -24.02
CA VAL A 13 16.02 3.78 -23.37
C VAL A 13 14.93 2.82 -22.88
N THR A 14 14.63 1.73 -23.60
CA THR A 14 13.68 0.71 -23.11
C THR A 14 14.19 -0.06 -21.89
N ALA A 15 15.50 -0.35 -21.83
CA ALA A 15 16.10 -1.03 -20.68
C ALA A 15 16.14 -0.12 -19.44
N ILE A 16 16.45 1.16 -19.63
CA ILE A 16 16.48 2.16 -18.56
C ILE A 16 15.06 2.49 -18.09
N ALA A 17 14.08 2.61 -19.00
CA ALA A 17 12.67 2.82 -18.64
C ALA A 17 12.09 1.62 -17.84
N ALA A 18 12.46 0.39 -18.21
CA ALA A 18 12.06 -0.80 -17.46
C ALA A 18 12.73 -0.86 -16.07
N SER A 19 14.00 -0.47 -15.94
CA SER A 19 14.67 -0.45 -14.63
C SER A 19 14.13 0.66 -13.72
N LEU A 20 13.85 1.84 -14.28
CA LEU A 20 13.23 2.97 -13.58
C LEU A 20 11.85 2.60 -13.01
N CYS A 21 11.07 1.79 -13.73
CA CYS A 21 9.75 1.35 -13.26
C CYS A 21 9.82 0.43 -12.01
N CYS A 22 10.96 -0.24 -11.76
CA CYS A 22 11.18 -1.08 -10.58
C CYS A 22 11.97 -0.36 -9.46
N ILE A 23 12.82 0.60 -9.84
CA ILE A 23 13.64 1.37 -8.88
C ILE A 23 12.82 2.49 -8.24
N THR A 24 11.94 3.17 -8.99
CA THR A 24 11.12 4.27 -8.46
C THR A 24 10.19 3.83 -7.32
N PRO A 25 9.49 2.68 -7.37
CA PRO A 25 8.68 2.21 -6.24
C PRO A 25 9.52 1.84 -5.02
N VAL A 26 10.70 1.25 -5.20
CA VAL A 26 11.63 0.90 -4.12
C VAL A 26 12.21 2.15 -3.46
N LEU A 27 12.60 3.15 -4.27
CA LEU A 27 13.07 4.43 -3.76
C LEU A 27 11.97 5.23 -3.08
N ALA A 28 10.72 5.17 -3.55
CA ALA A 28 9.56 5.77 -2.88
C ALA A 28 9.28 5.09 -1.52
N LEU A 29 9.39 3.76 -1.46
CA LEU A 29 9.31 2.98 -0.23
C LEU A 29 10.40 3.37 0.79
N ILE A 30 11.64 3.53 0.34
CA ILE A 30 12.76 3.97 1.19
C ILE A 30 12.60 5.44 1.60
N ALA A 31 12.05 6.28 0.74
CA ALA A 31 11.74 7.69 1.03
C ALA A 31 10.55 7.88 1.98
N GLY A 32 9.93 6.79 2.46
CA GLY A 32 8.88 6.85 3.48
C GLY A 32 7.57 7.46 2.99
N THR A 33 7.32 7.51 1.67
CA THR A 33 6.04 7.97 1.12
C THR A 33 5.00 6.85 1.18
N SER A 34 4.52 6.57 2.39
CA SER A 34 3.40 5.66 2.66
C SER A 34 2.06 6.12 2.06
N GLY A 35 2.02 7.27 1.40
CA GLY A 35 0.83 7.89 0.80
C GLY A 35 0.36 7.32 -0.54
N ILE A 36 1.04 6.34 -1.14
CA ILE A 36 0.54 5.71 -2.38
C ILE A 36 -0.63 4.75 -2.13
N ALA A 37 -0.84 4.27 -0.91
CA ALA A 37 -1.93 3.33 -0.60
C ALA A 37 -3.31 3.95 -0.85
N SER A 38 -3.49 5.25 -0.61
CA SER A 38 -4.78 5.95 -0.76
C SER A 38 -5.20 6.19 -2.21
N THR A 39 -4.26 6.30 -3.16
CA THR A 39 -4.60 6.38 -4.59
C THR A 39 -5.03 5.03 -5.17
N PHE A 40 -4.76 3.92 -4.46
CA PHE A 40 -5.08 2.56 -4.90
C PHE A 40 -6.34 1.96 -4.26
N SER A 41 -7.06 2.67 -3.39
CA SER A 41 -8.29 2.12 -2.79
C SER A 41 -9.39 1.84 -3.82
N TRP A 42 -9.45 2.59 -4.91
CA TRP A 42 -10.36 2.27 -6.03
C TRP A 42 -9.94 1.02 -6.82
N LEU A 43 -8.68 0.59 -6.70
CA LEU A 43 -8.12 -0.60 -7.36
C LEU A 43 -8.26 -1.88 -6.54
N GLU A 44 -8.65 -1.80 -5.26
CA GLU A 44 -8.95 -2.95 -4.40
C GLU A 44 -9.95 -3.94 -5.04
N PRO A 45 -11.10 -3.50 -5.60
CA PRO A 45 -12.01 -4.42 -6.30
C PRO A 45 -11.44 -4.96 -7.62
N PHE A 46 -10.45 -4.29 -8.23
CA PHE A 46 -9.86 -4.68 -9.50
C PHE A 46 -8.62 -5.59 -9.34
N ARG A 47 -8.05 -5.71 -8.14
CA ARG A 47 -6.92 -6.60 -7.83
C ARG A 47 -7.10 -8.04 -8.32
N PRO A 48 -8.24 -8.73 -8.10
CA PRO A 48 -8.39 -10.12 -8.58
C PRO A 48 -8.33 -10.21 -10.11
N TYR A 49 -8.81 -9.18 -10.83
CA TYR A 49 -8.73 -9.14 -12.29
C TYR A 49 -7.30 -8.94 -12.80
N LEU A 50 -6.49 -8.11 -12.12
CA LEU A 50 -5.07 -7.93 -12.47
C LEU A 50 -4.25 -9.21 -12.21
N ILE A 51 -4.55 -9.92 -11.11
CA ILE A 51 -3.94 -11.22 -10.82
C ILE A 51 -4.35 -12.24 -11.90
N GLY A 52 -5.64 -12.28 -12.26
CA GLY A 52 -6.11 -13.13 -13.36
C GLY A 52 -5.42 -12.83 -14.69
N LEU A 53 -5.26 -11.55 -15.06
CA LEU A 53 -4.60 -11.13 -16.29
C LEU A 53 -3.12 -11.54 -16.32
N THR A 54 -2.41 -11.39 -15.21
CA THR A 54 -0.99 -11.83 -15.12
C THR A 54 -0.85 -13.34 -15.24
N ILE A 55 -1.75 -14.13 -14.61
CA ILE A 55 -1.78 -15.59 -14.76
C ILE A 55 -2.05 -15.96 -16.23
N VAL A 56 -3.04 -15.33 -16.88
CA VAL A 56 -3.36 -15.59 -18.28
C VAL A 56 -2.17 -15.27 -19.19
N VAL A 57 -1.48 -14.15 -18.98
CA VAL A 57 -0.30 -13.78 -19.77
C VAL A 57 0.85 -14.76 -19.55
N LEU A 58 1.09 -15.19 -18.31
CA LEU A 58 2.14 -16.17 -18.00
C LEU A 58 1.82 -17.55 -18.59
N VAL A 59 0.56 -18.01 -18.47
CA VAL A 59 0.09 -19.26 -19.07
C VAL A 59 0.16 -19.18 -20.60
N PHE A 60 -0.20 -18.04 -21.19
CA PHE A 60 -0.13 -17.83 -22.63
C PHE A 60 1.31 -17.78 -23.13
N ALA A 61 2.22 -17.13 -22.40
CA ALA A 61 3.65 -17.15 -22.70
C ALA A 61 4.24 -18.57 -22.57
N TRP A 62 3.78 -19.32 -21.56
CA TRP A 62 4.15 -20.73 -21.38
C TRP A 62 3.62 -21.59 -22.52
N TYR A 63 2.38 -21.36 -22.97
CA TYR A 63 1.75 -22.03 -24.09
C TYR A 63 2.46 -21.72 -25.41
N GLN A 64 2.82 -20.46 -25.65
CA GLN A 64 3.62 -20.06 -26.81
C GLN A 64 5.02 -20.68 -26.78
N LYS A 65 5.60 -20.89 -25.59
CA LYS A 65 6.92 -21.52 -25.44
C LYS A 65 6.88 -23.05 -25.45
N LEU A 66 5.74 -23.67 -25.14
CA LEU A 66 5.52 -25.12 -25.24
C LEU A 66 5.00 -25.57 -26.61
N LYS A 67 4.48 -24.66 -27.43
CA LYS A 67 4.17 -24.95 -28.83
C LYS A 67 5.49 -25.12 -29.58
N PRO A 68 5.84 -26.33 -30.06
CA PRO A 68 7.12 -26.55 -30.71
C PRO A 68 7.15 -25.70 -32.00
N ARG A 69 8.13 -24.79 -32.12
CA ARG A 69 8.46 -24.24 -33.44
C ARG A 69 8.87 -25.41 -34.33
N SER A 70 8.24 -25.55 -35.49
CA SER A 70 8.73 -26.44 -36.54
C SER A 70 10.11 -25.95 -36.99
N GLN A 71 10.97 -26.90 -37.30
CA GLN A 71 12.39 -26.69 -37.56
C GLN A 71 12.68 -25.83 -38.82
N GLU A 72 11.67 -25.61 -39.68
CA GLU A 72 11.79 -24.83 -40.93
C GLU A 72 11.94 -23.30 -40.74
N GLU A 73 11.42 -22.69 -39.66
CA GLU A 73 11.58 -21.23 -39.46
C GLU A 73 12.92 -20.82 -38.84
N ILE A 74 13.76 -21.79 -38.44
CA ILE A 74 15.03 -21.52 -37.76
C ILE A 74 16.21 -21.40 -38.75
N GLU A 75 16.08 -21.94 -39.97
CA GLU A 75 17.18 -21.92 -40.95
C GLU A 75 17.21 -20.67 -41.85
N CYS A 76 16.12 -19.92 -42.03
CA CYS A 76 16.09 -18.76 -42.93
C CYS A 76 16.19 -17.38 -42.26
N ALA A 77 16.46 -17.30 -40.95
CA ALA A 77 16.64 -16.01 -40.25
C ALA A 77 18.11 -15.67 -39.97
N CYS A 78 19.06 -16.36 -40.61
CA CYS A 78 20.50 -16.22 -40.39
C CYS A 78 21.26 -15.90 -41.69
N GLU A 79 20.88 -14.84 -42.39
CA GLU A 79 21.80 -14.06 -43.22
C GLU A 79 21.50 -12.59 -42.92
N ASP A 80 22.17 -12.06 -41.89
CA ASP A 80 22.64 -10.67 -41.73
C ASP A 80 23.17 -10.49 -40.28
N ASP A 81 24.20 -11.27 -39.95
CA ASP A 81 25.03 -11.09 -38.75
C ASP A 81 26.34 -10.40 -39.17
N ASP A 82 26.41 -9.08 -39.01
CA ASP A 82 27.68 -8.34 -39.03
C ASP A 82 27.64 -7.22 -37.98
N LEU A 83 28.00 -7.56 -36.73
CA LEU A 83 28.93 -6.82 -35.85
C LEU A 83 28.94 -7.42 -34.42
N ALA A 84 29.76 -8.46 -34.27
CA ALA A 84 30.49 -8.98 -33.10
C ALA A 84 30.18 -8.41 -31.69
N GLY A 85 30.01 -9.22 -30.64
CA GLY A 85 30.80 -10.42 -30.35
C GLY A 85 30.18 -11.46 -29.41
N LYS A 86 30.36 -12.71 -29.85
CA LYS A 86 30.25 -14.06 -29.24
C LYS A 86 30.54 -14.12 -27.73
N ALA A 87 29.98 -15.04 -26.95
CA ALA A 87 29.86 -16.48 -27.19
C ALA A 87 28.66 -17.05 -26.39
N GLY A 88 28.01 -18.15 -26.73
CA GLY A 88 28.22 -19.19 -27.71
C GLY A 88 27.00 -20.13 -27.61
N LYS A 89 26.53 -20.62 -28.76
CA LYS A 89 25.66 -21.78 -28.99
C LYS A 89 24.78 -22.21 -27.79
N PRO A 90 23.46 -21.91 -27.75
CA PRO A 90 22.71 -22.20 -26.55
C PRO A 90 22.50 -23.69 -26.39
N SER A 91 23.07 -24.24 -25.33
CA SER A 91 22.76 -25.55 -24.78
C SER A 91 21.26 -25.66 -24.51
N PHE A 92 20.64 -26.66 -25.13
CA PHE A 92 19.23 -27.04 -25.05
C PHE A 92 18.74 -27.41 -23.62
N ARG A 93 19.60 -27.26 -22.61
CA ARG A 93 19.34 -27.59 -21.20
C ARG A 93 19.23 -26.36 -20.27
N GLN A 94 19.33 -25.14 -20.79
CA GLN A 94 19.23 -23.89 -20.00
C GLN A 94 17.91 -23.10 -20.19
N SER A 95 16.99 -23.54 -21.05
CA SER A 95 15.71 -22.83 -21.26
C SER A 95 14.55 -23.29 -20.38
N LYS A 96 14.67 -24.45 -19.71
CA LYS A 96 13.61 -25.07 -18.89
C LYS A 96 13.78 -24.80 -17.38
N THR A 97 15.01 -24.80 -16.87
CA THR A 97 15.32 -24.57 -15.45
C THR A 97 15.12 -23.11 -15.05
N SER A 98 15.53 -22.17 -15.91
CA SER A 98 15.32 -20.73 -15.71
C SER A 98 13.83 -20.36 -15.70
N LEU A 99 13.03 -21.03 -16.53
CA LEU A 99 11.59 -20.87 -16.55
C LEU A 99 10.96 -21.41 -15.26
N GLY A 100 11.37 -22.60 -14.80
CA GLY A 100 10.89 -23.20 -13.56
C GLY A 100 11.19 -22.38 -12.32
N ILE A 101 12.39 -21.80 -12.21
CA ILE A 101 12.77 -20.92 -11.09
C ILE A 101 11.87 -19.68 -11.04
N VAL A 102 11.61 -19.05 -12.20
CA VAL A 102 10.73 -17.88 -12.27
C VAL A 102 9.29 -18.24 -11.90
N THR A 103 8.80 -19.42 -12.30
CA THR A 103 7.46 -19.89 -11.92
C THR A 103 7.35 -20.20 -10.43
N VAL A 104 8.37 -20.84 -9.83
CA VAL A 104 8.42 -21.14 -8.39
C VAL A 104 8.50 -19.86 -7.58
N PHE A 105 9.32 -18.90 -7.99
CA PHE A 105 9.44 -17.61 -7.32
C PHE A 105 8.13 -16.81 -7.39
N ALA A 106 7.47 -16.77 -8.55
CA ALA A 106 6.16 -16.15 -8.71
C ALA A 106 5.08 -16.85 -7.86
N ALA A 107 5.06 -18.19 -7.83
CA ALA A 107 4.13 -18.95 -7.01
C ALA A 107 4.34 -18.70 -5.51
N LEU A 108 5.59 -18.61 -5.07
CA LEU A 108 5.94 -18.32 -3.67
C LEU A 108 5.54 -16.88 -3.29
N MET A 109 5.79 -15.90 -4.16
CA MET A 109 5.34 -14.51 -3.97
C MET A 109 3.82 -14.36 -4.02
N LEU A 110 3.07 -15.24 -4.69
CA LEU A 110 1.61 -15.25 -4.67
C LEU A 110 1.06 -16.01 -3.45
N ALA A 111 1.77 -17.04 -3.00
CA ALA A 111 1.44 -17.76 -1.78
C ALA A 111 1.64 -16.89 -0.54
N PHE A 112 2.64 -16.00 -0.52
CA PHE A 112 2.91 -15.14 0.63
C PHE A 112 1.73 -14.20 1.00
N PRO A 113 1.08 -13.48 0.07
CA PRO A 113 -0.17 -12.75 0.30
C PRO A 113 -1.32 -13.65 0.78
N LEU A 114 -1.41 -14.89 0.27
CA LEU A 114 -2.45 -15.83 0.68
C LEU A 114 -2.18 -16.43 2.07
N TYR A 115 -0.91 -16.51 2.47
CA TYR A 115 -0.47 -16.99 3.77
C TYR A 115 -0.56 -15.90 4.84
N ALA A 116 -0.53 -14.64 4.43
CA ALA A 116 -0.82 -13.51 5.31
C ALA A 116 -2.19 -13.69 5.98
N ASP A 117 -3.25 -14.10 5.26
CA ASP A 117 -4.58 -14.28 5.88
C ASP A 117 -4.59 -15.31 7.03
N VAL A 118 -3.66 -16.28 7.02
CA VAL A 118 -3.47 -17.28 8.09
C VAL A 118 -2.68 -16.72 9.29
N PHE A 119 -1.74 -15.80 9.05
CA PHE A 119 -0.87 -15.22 10.09
C PHE A 119 -1.35 -13.86 10.63
N TYR A 120 -2.21 -13.16 9.91
CA TYR A 120 -2.94 -12.03 10.44
C TYR A 120 -4.08 -12.59 11.27
N PRO A 121 -4.03 -12.49 12.62
CA PRO A 121 -5.18 -12.84 13.43
C PRO A 121 -6.35 -12.04 12.87
N LYS A 122 -7.45 -12.72 12.54
CA LYS A 122 -8.71 -12.05 12.21
C LYS A 122 -8.89 -10.99 13.29
N TYR A 123 -8.74 -9.72 12.91
CA TYR A 123 -9.20 -8.61 13.71
C TYR A 123 -10.73 -8.65 13.59
N ASN A 124 -11.32 -9.70 14.17
CA ASN A 124 -12.60 -9.58 14.80
C ASN A 124 -12.39 -8.42 15.73
N LYS A 125 -13.03 -7.31 15.39
CA LYS A 125 -13.34 -6.20 16.27
C LYS A 125 -14.01 -6.87 17.48
N GLN A 126 -13.20 -7.35 18.42
CA GLN A 126 -13.66 -7.81 19.70
C GLN A 126 -14.16 -6.52 20.32
N ILE A 127 -15.47 -6.33 20.20
CA ILE A 127 -16.23 -5.44 21.06
C ILE A 127 -15.89 -5.95 22.46
N MET A 128 -14.85 -5.37 23.06
CA MET A 128 -14.74 -5.30 24.50
C MET A 128 -16.12 -4.84 24.96
N VAL A 129 -16.72 -5.63 25.84
CA VAL A 129 -18.08 -5.46 26.36
C VAL A 129 -18.19 -4.08 27.02
N VAL A 130 -18.40 -3.07 26.20
CA VAL A 130 -19.02 -1.81 26.57
C VAL A 130 -20.41 -1.95 26.00
N ASP A 131 -21.38 -2.13 26.87
CA ASP A 131 -22.77 -2.09 26.45
C ASP A 131 -22.96 -0.76 25.70
N LYS A 132 -23.48 -0.79 24.47
CA LYS A 132 -23.58 0.42 23.63
C LYS A 132 -24.38 1.53 24.33
N ALA A 133 -25.18 1.19 25.34
CA ALA A 133 -25.86 2.11 26.24
C ALA A 133 -24.91 3.02 27.06
N ASP A 134 -23.66 2.60 27.30
CA ASP A 134 -22.70 3.29 28.17
C ASP A 134 -21.69 4.17 27.44
N ILE A 135 -21.70 4.14 26.10
CA ILE A 135 -20.84 4.99 25.29
C ILE A 135 -21.49 6.37 25.14
N GLN A 136 -20.76 7.41 25.52
CA GLN A 136 -21.16 8.80 25.28
C GLN A 136 -20.18 9.51 24.36
N THR A 137 -20.73 10.31 23.45
CA THR A 137 -19.97 11.20 22.58
C THR A 137 -20.23 12.65 22.98
N ILE A 138 -19.17 13.36 23.34
CA ILE A 138 -19.24 14.77 23.73
C ILE A 138 -18.31 15.58 22.84
N GLU A 139 -18.84 16.69 22.35
CA GLU A 139 -18.09 17.71 21.63
C GLU A 139 -17.69 18.81 22.60
N PHE A 140 -16.39 19.00 22.80
CA PHE A 140 -15.80 20.06 23.60
C PHE A 140 -15.36 21.19 22.68
N THR A 141 -15.88 22.40 22.90
CA THR A 141 -15.39 23.60 22.23
C THR A 141 -14.15 24.09 22.97
N ILE A 142 -13.03 24.24 22.26
CA ILE A 142 -11.72 24.55 22.84
C ILE A 142 -11.19 25.84 22.24
N SER A 143 -10.89 26.80 23.09
CA SER A 143 -10.21 28.05 22.71
C SER A 143 -8.70 27.94 22.87
N GLY A 144 -7.97 28.50 21.91
CA GLY A 144 -6.51 28.58 21.93
C GLY A 144 -5.79 27.58 21.01
N MET A 145 -6.51 26.67 20.35
CA MET A 145 -5.90 25.83 19.30
C MET A 145 -5.71 26.66 18.03
N THR A 146 -4.46 26.81 17.58
CA THR A 146 -4.12 27.65 16.42
C THR A 146 -3.53 26.87 15.25
N CYS A 147 -3.23 25.59 15.42
CA CYS A 147 -2.72 24.74 14.35
C CYS A 147 -3.08 23.26 14.55
N ASN A 148 -2.86 22.45 13.52
CA ASN A 148 -3.09 21.01 13.58
C ASN A 148 -2.25 20.30 14.66
N GLY A 149 -1.04 20.80 14.94
CA GLY A 149 -0.20 20.28 16.02
C GLY A 149 -0.81 20.49 17.42
N CYS A 150 -1.53 21.59 17.64
CA CYS A 150 -2.27 21.83 18.87
C CYS A 150 -3.41 20.82 19.05
N ALA A 151 -4.15 20.55 17.97
CA ALA A 151 -5.23 19.57 17.98
C ALA A 151 -4.70 18.15 18.29
N GLU A 152 -3.57 17.76 17.68
CA GLU A 152 -2.98 16.45 17.97
C GLU A 152 -2.39 16.33 19.39
N HIS A 153 -1.85 17.42 19.95
CA HIS A 153 -1.42 17.41 21.35
C HIS A 153 -2.61 17.14 22.28
N VAL A 154 -3.73 17.83 22.11
CA VAL A 154 -4.96 17.57 22.89
C VAL A 154 -5.43 16.14 22.71
N LYS A 155 -5.51 15.65 21.46
CA LYS A 155 -5.93 14.29 21.16
C LYS A 155 -5.03 13.25 21.83
N HIS A 156 -3.72 13.47 21.83
CA HIS A 156 -2.77 12.57 22.48
C HIS A 156 -2.97 12.52 24.00
N GLU A 157 -3.12 13.67 24.67
CA GLU A 157 -3.32 13.71 26.12
C GLU A 157 -4.66 13.12 26.55
N VAL A 158 -5.74 13.37 25.81
CA VAL A 158 -7.05 12.79 26.11
C VAL A 158 -7.02 11.27 25.91
N ASN A 159 -6.38 10.76 24.85
CA ASN A 159 -6.29 9.30 24.60
C ASN A 159 -5.50 8.53 25.67
N LYS A 160 -4.73 9.19 26.54
CA LYS A 160 -4.07 8.53 27.68
C LYS A 160 -5.05 8.20 28.81
N LEU A 161 -6.23 8.83 28.84
CA LEU A 161 -7.25 8.55 29.84
C LEU A 161 -7.84 7.16 29.62
N ASP A 162 -8.05 6.47 30.74
CA ASP A 162 -8.65 5.14 30.71
C ASP A 162 -10.16 5.24 30.44
N GLY A 163 -10.68 4.46 29.49
CA GLY A 163 -12.09 4.53 29.06
C GLY A 163 -12.36 5.39 27.82
N ILE A 164 -11.34 5.95 27.18
CA ILE A 164 -11.48 6.64 25.89
C ILE A 164 -11.51 5.63 24.74
N ILE A 165 -12.51 5.76 23.87
CA ILE A 165 -12.74 4.87 22.73
C ILE A 165 -12.22 5.53 21.45
N ALA A 166 -12.56 6.80 21.23
CA ALA A 166 -12.10 7.58 20.09
C ALA A 166 -12.01 9.07 20.43
N VAL A 167 -11.04 9.75 19.84
CA VAL A 167 -10.86 11.20 19.96
C VAL A 167 -10.57 11.78 18.59
N ASN A 168 -11.31 12.83 18.23
CA ASN A 168 -11.08 13.62 17.04
C ASN A 168 -11.05 15.10 17.41
N ALA A 169 -9.87 15.72 17.32
CA ALA A 169 -9.68 17.14 17.57
C ALA A 169 -9.48 17.88 16.25
N SER A 170 -10.16 19.02 16.08
CA SER A 170 -10.07 19.87 14.90
C SER A 170 -9.75 21.30 15.30
N TYR A 171 -8.59 21.79 14.85
CA TYR A 171 -8.22 23.20 15.04
C TYR A 171 -9.08 24.13 14.17
N GLU A 172 -9.54 23.66 13.00
CA GLU A 172 -10.37 24.42 12.07
C GLU A 172 -11.76 24.67 12.64
N ASN A 173 -12.35 23.66 13.27
CA ASN A 173 -13.65 23.77 13.92
C ASN A 173 -13.56 24.28 15.36
N GLY A 174 -12.35 24.41 15.92
CA GLY A 174 -12.13 24.82 17.31
C GLY A 174 -12.75 23.86 18.33
N ASN A 175 -12.82 22.57 18.02
CA ASN A 175 -13.50 21.57 18.86
C ASN A 175 -12.72 20.25 18.97
N ALA A 176 -13.08 19.44 19.97
CA ALA A 176 -12.67 18.05 20.10
C ALA A 176 -13.88 17.17 20.41
N ILE A 177 -14.10 16.18 19.57
CA ILE A 177 -15.15 15.17 19.71
C ILE A 177 -14.51 13.96 20.38
N VAL A 178 -15.02 13.61 21.56
CA VAL A 178 -14.51 12.50 22.38
C VAL A 178 -15.62 11.50 22.60
N GLU A 179 -15.35 10.25 22.21
CA GLU A 179 -16.18 9.09 22.48
C GLU A 179 -15.54 8.30 23.62
N PHE A 180 -16.29 8.10 24.70
CA PHE A 180 -15.78 7.47 25.91
C PHE A 180 -16.86 6.64 26.61
N ASP A 181 -16.39 5.70 27.43
CA ASP A 181 -17.21 4.87 28.30
C ASP A 181 -17.54 5.65 29.59
N GLN A 182 -18.82 5.93 29.83
CA GLN A 182 -19.29 6.69 30.99
C GLN A 182 -19.02 5.99 32.33
N THR A 183 -18.74 4.69 32.33
CA THR A 183 -18.43 3.92 33.54
C THR A 183 -16.97 4.06 33.97
N ARG A 184 -16.09 4.46 33.05
CA ARG A 184 -14.63 4.53 33.25
C ARG A 184 -14.07 5.95 33.19
N ALA A 185 -14.65 6.80 32.34
CA ALA A 185 -14.25 8.19 32.16
C ALA A 185 -15.44 9.13 32.35
N SER A 186 -15.18 10.34 32.84
CA SER A 186 -16.19 11.40 32.97
C SER A 186 -15.85 12.61 32.11
N ASN A 187 -16.87 13.34 31.69
CA ASN A 187 -16.71 14.59 30.94
C ASN A 187 -15.87 15.63 31.71
N ILE A 188 -16.00 15.69 33.03
CA ILE A 188 -15.22 16.58 33.91
C ILE A 188 -13.73 16.21 33.88
N GLN A 189 -13.41 14.91 33.87
CA GLN A 189 -12.02 14.45 33.79
C GLN A 189 -11.40 14.79 32.45
N ILE A 190 -12.14 14.59 31.36
CA ILE A 190 -11.71 14.93 30.01
C ILE A 190 -11.47 16.44 29.89
N GLU A 191 -12.41 17.26 30.36
CA GLU A 191 -12.27 18.73 30.38
C GLU A 191 -11.04 19.17 31.17
N LYS A 192 -10.80 18.57 32.35
CA LYS A 192 -9.63 18.86 33.17
C LYS A 192 -8.32 18.52 32.46
N THR A 193 -8.27 17.38 31.77
CA THR A 193 -7.10 16.98 30.96
C THR A 193 -6.86 17.96 29.83
N ILE A 194 -7.90 18.36 29.10
CA ILE A 194 -7.77 19.38 28.04
C ILE A 194 -7.24 20.70 28.64
N ASN A 195 -7.81 21.15 29.76
CA ASN A 195 -7.36 22.38 30.41
C ASN A 195 -5.89 22.31 30.89
N SER A 196 -5.41 21.12 31.26
CA SER A 196 -4.02 20.91 31.69
C SER A 196 -3.00 21.03 30.55
N THR A 197 -3.43 20.89 29.30
CA THR A 197 -2.57 21.07 28.11
C THR A 197 -2.29 22.53 27.76
N GLY A 198 -2.91 23.48 28.49
CA GLY A 198 -2.75 24.92 28.27
C GLY A 198 -3.83 25.56 27.38
N TYR A 199 -4.81 24.79 26.92
CA TYR A 199 -6.01 25.29 26.23
C TYR A 199 -7.18 25.45 27.19
N LYS A 200 -8.26 26.09 26.74
CA LYS A 200 -9.44 26.32 27.58
C LYS A 200 -10.70 25.80 26.92
N VAL A 201 -11.40 24.90 27.60
CA VAL A 201 -12.74 24.47 27.20
C VAL A 201 -13.73 25.61 27.47
N THR A 202 -14.47 26.03 26.45
CA THR A 202 -15.48 27.11 26.53
C THR A 202 -16.92 26.60 26.42
N GLY A 203 -17.10 25.35 26.02
CA GLY A 203 -18.41 24.72 25.92
C GLY A 203 -18.29 23.20 25.78
N GLN A 204 -19.35 22.50 26.15
CA GLN A 204 -19.50 21.08 25.90
C GLN A 204 -20.92 20.79 25.45
N SER A 205 -21.08 19.98 24.40
CA SER A 205 -22.37 19.55 23.88
C SER A 205 -22.38 18.04 23.69
N ARG A 206 -23.43 17.35 24.15
CA ARG A 206 -23.59 15.92 23.88
C ARG A 206 -24.02 15.73 22.43
N ARG A 207 -23.27 14.91 21.69
CA ARG A 207 -23.63 14.43 20.37
C ARG A 207 -24.47 13.17 20.53
N ASN A 208 -25.78 13.28 20.37
CA ASN A 208 -26.62 12.10 20.22
C ASN A 208 -26.47 11.59 18.79
N HIS A 209 -26.20 10.29 18.64
CA HIS A 209 -26.13 9.64 17.34
C HIS A 209 -27.52 9.50 16.70
#